data_AF-A0A2N2LIT0-F1
#
_entry.id   AF-A0A2N2LIT0-F1
#
_cell.length_a   1.000
_cell.length_b   1.000
_cell.length_c   1.000
_cell.angle_alpha   90.00
_cell.angle_beta   90.00
_cell.angle_gamma   90.00
#
_symmetry.space_group_name_H-M   'P 1'
#
loop_
_entity.id
_entity.type
_entity.pdbx_description
1 polymer ?
#
loop_
_entity_poly.entity_id
_entity_poly.type
_entity_poly.pdbx_seq_one_letter_code
_entity_poly.pdbx_strand_id
1 'polypeptide(L)'
;MPVRRQPQPPKRYFLTYAGLELLAAAEGVPPLRYAEHAGLAVETSAKGRGGNRLRNLRRNFAHTVGTNDVFVRLARDADRAGHPAPRWWSESQAARQFEYGDRKYWIRPDGAGCYYLDPSGTERQYFLLEYDRATMRRRDYLRKLRGLAAYFKSGLAERQYGAGLVVLVVSETDQGERRFAEAVSFIQSAFAVEIPALFTTRDRIRRELRGLLGPIWRTPSKTQRLKWFESDGTSANEAPRADA
;
A
#
# COMPACT_ATOMS: atom_id res chain seq x y z
N MET A 1 11.11 3.31 47.26
CA MET A 1 11.04 2.46 46.05
C MET A 1 9.97 3.02 45.12
N PRO A 2 10.33 3.65 43.98
CA PRO A 2 9.32 4.17 43.06
C PRO A 2 8.67 3.03 42.28
N VAL A 3 7.34 2.97 42.30
CA VAL A 3 6.53 2.03 41.51
C VAL A 3 6.74 2.36 40.02
N ARG A 4 7.43 1.48 39.28
CA ARG A 4 7.52 1.58 37.82
C ARG A 4 6.11 1.47 37.24
N ARG A 5 5.59 2.56 36.66
CA ARG A 5 4.40 2.51 35.81
C ARG A 5 4.68 1.56 34.64
N GLN A 6 3.90 0.50 34.52
CA GLN A 6 3.95 -0.34 33.33
C GLN A 6 3.56 0.50 32.10
N PRO A 7 4.26 0.33 30.96
CA PRO A 7 3.90 1.03 29.74
C PRO A 7 2.50 0.58 29.31
N GLN A 8 1.58 1.54 29.13
CA GLN A 8 0.27 1.23 28.60
C GLN A 8 0.41 0.59 27.21
N PRO A 9 -0.37 -0.46 26.89
CA PRO A 9 -0.37 -1.03 25.57
C PRO A 9 -0.72 0.05 24.53
N PRO A 10 -0.07 0.04 23.35
CA PRO A 10 -0.35 1.03 22.32
C PRO A 10 -1.82 0.96 21.94
N LYS A 11 -2.50 2.11 21.90
CA LYS A 11 -3.92 2.19 21.54
C LYS A 11 -4.08 1.84 20.06
N ARG A 12 -4.64 0.66 19.76
CA ARG A 12 -4.73 0.10 18.39
C ARG A 12 -6.00 0.47 17.64
N TYR A 13 -7.01 0.98 18.35
CA TYR A 13 -8.32 1.27 17.77
C TYR A 13 -8.83 2.65 18.21
N PHE A 14 -9.53 3.32 17.31
CA PHE A 14 -10.14 4.62 17.57
C PHE A 14 -11.66 4.52 17.36
N LEU A 15 -12.43 4.98 18.33
CA LEU A 15 -13.89 5.02 18.25
C LEU A 15 -14.42 6.45 18.32
N THR A 16 -15.50 6.69 17.59
CA THR A 16 -16.39 7.81 17.89
C THR A 16 -17.06 7.60 19.24
N TYR A 17 -17.56 8.67 19.85
CA TYR A 17 -18.34 8.55 21.08
C TYR A 17 -19.56 7.63 20.88
N ALA A 18 -20.28 7.75 19.76
CA ALA A 18 -21.40 6.85 19.45
C ALA A 18 -20.97 5.37 19.27
N GLY A 19 -19.80 5.11 18.68
CA GLY A 19 -19.27 3.74 18.55
C GLY A 19 -18.81 3.18 19.89
N LEU A 20 -18.30 4.03 20.77
CA LEU A 20 -18.00 3.68 22.15
C LEU A 20 -19.29 3.38 22.93
N GLU A 21 -20.32 4.22 22.82
CA GLU A 21 -21.62 4.00 23.46
C GLU A 21 -22.25 2.69 23.03
N LEU A 22 -22.20 2.37 21.74
CA LEU A 22 -22.75 1.12 21.21
C LEU A 22 -22.02 -0.11 21.78
N LEU A 23 -20.68 -0.11 21.80
CA LEU A 23 -19.91 -1.22 22.35
C LEU A 23 -20.05 -1.32 23.87
N ALA A 24 -20.04 -0.19 24.57
CA ALA A 24 -20.18 -0.13 26.01
C ALA A 24 -21.58 -0.59 26.47
N ALA A 25 -22.64 -0.21 25.73
CA ALA A 25 -24.00 -0.67 25.98
C ALA A 25 -24.17 -2.18 25.74
N ALA A 26 -23.54 -2.73 24.71
CA ALA A 26 -23.57 -4.17 24.43
C ALA A 26 -22.95 -5.00 25.57
N GLU A 27 -21.98 -4.43 26.29
CA GLU A 27 -21.30 -5.08 27.41
C GLU A 27 -21.80 -4.61 28.80
N GLY A 28 -22.81 -3.73 28.85
CA GLY A 28 -23.37 -3.20 30.10
C GLY A 28 -22.39 -2.32 30.91
N VAL A 29 -21.37 -1.75 30.25
CA VAL A 29 -20.32 -0.94 30.90
C VAL A 29 -20.53 0.55 30.56
N PRO A 30 -20.23 1.49 31.47
CA PRO A 30 -20.23 2.92 31.14
C PRO A 30 -19.18 3.26 30.05
N PRO A 31 -19.52 4.08 29.03
CA PRO A 31 -18.65 4.38 27.88
C PRO A 31 -17.22 4.82 28.24
N LEU A 32 -17.07 5.75 29.20
CA LEU A 32 -15.75 6.23 29.63
C LEU A 32 -14.90 5.13 30.28
N ARG A 33 -15.55 4.24 31.05
CA ARG A 33 -14.91 3.09 31.70
C ARG A 33 -14.49 2.05 30.66
N TYR A 34 -15.32 1.83 29.65
CA TYR A 34 -15.01 0.96 28.52
C TYR A 34 -13.77 1.45 27.75
N ALA A 35 -13.68 2.76 27.50
CA ALA A 35 -12.55 3.38 26.80
C ALA A 35 -11.20 3.21 27.53
N GLU A 36 -11.23 3.28 28.86
CA GLU A 36 -10.05 3.13 29.72
C GLU A 36 -9.50 1.70 29.72
N HIS A 37 -10.39 0.70 29.72
CA HIS A 37 -10.00 -0.71 29.80
C HIS A 37 -9.72 -1.37 28.44
N ALA A 38 -10.39 -0.95 27.37
CA ALA A 38 -10.26 -1.58 26.06
C ALA A 38 -9.06 -1.06 25.23
N GLY A 39 -8.21 -0.19 25.79
CA GLY A 39 -7.05 0.37 25.08
C GLY A 39 -7.45 1.24 23.87
N LEU A 40 -8.59 1.93 23.98
CA LEU A 40 -9.20 2.69 22.88
C LEU A 40 -8.80 4.17 22.94
N ALA A 41 -8.65 4.77 21.76
CA ALA A 41 -8.62 6.21 21.61
C ALA A 41 -10.03 6.70 21.28
N VAL A 42 -10.58 7.60 22.10
CA VAL A 42 -11.96 8.09 21.95
C VAL A 42 -11.96 9.56 21.62
N GLU A 43 -12.88 9.96 20.75
CA GLU A 43 -13.21 11.37 20.53
C GLU A 43 -14.09 11.91 21.66
N THR A 44 -13.50 12.65 22.61
CA THR A 44 -14.20 13.20 23.80
C THR A 44 -14.72 14.64 23.61
N SER A 45 -14.46 15.29 22.47
CA SER A 45 -14.82 16.71 22.32
C SER A 45 -16.24 16.89 21.78
N ALA A 46 -17.18 17.21 22.66
CA ALA A 46 -18.55 17.65 22.36
C ALA A 46 -18.64 19.02 21.63
N LYS A 47 -17.52 19.69 21.33
CA LYS A 47 -17.49 20.99 20.64
C LYS A 47 -17.04 20.83 19.18
N GLY A 48 -17.99 20.60 18.27
CA GLY A 48 -18.02 21.10 16.88
C GLY A 48 -16.88 20.78 15.88
N ARG A 49 -15.77 20.17 16.29
CA ARG A 49 -14.63 19.83 15.41
C ARG A 49 -14.60 18.35 14.97
N GLY A 50 -15.52 17.53 15.48
CA GLY A 50 -15.51 16.07 15.26
C GLY A 50 -15.93 15.59 13.87
N GLY A 51 -16.66 16.41 13.10
CA GLY A 51 -17.06 16.05 11.74
C GLY A 51 -15.86 15.80 10.81
N ASN A 52 -14.78 16.56 10.97
CA ASN A 52 -13.55 16.37 10.18
C ASN A 52 -12.70 15.21 10.70
N ARG A 53 -12.70 14.96 12.02
CA ARG A 53 -11.94 13.85 12.61
C ARG A 53 -12.56 12.50 12.28
N LEU A 54 -13.88 12.35 12.41
CA LEU A 54 -14.60 11.15 11.98
C LEU A 54 -14.49 10.94 10.47
N ARG A 55 -14.60 12.00 9.66
CA ARG A 55 -14.40 11.89 8.21
C ARG A 55 -12.98 11.42 7.89
N ASN A 56 -11.96 11.97 8.54
CA ASN A 56 -10.58 11.53 8.38
C ASN A 56 -10.36 10.10 8.89
N LEU A 57 -11.01 9.70 9.98
CA LEU A 57 -10.94 8.34 10.49
C LEU A 57 -11.59 7.34 9.54
N ARG A 58 -12.83 7.59 9.10
CA ARG A 58 -13.51 6.77 8.09
C ARG A 58 -12.70 6.73 6.81
N ARG A 59 -12.11 7.87 6.44
CA ARG A 59 -11.21 7.97 5.29
C ARG A 59 -9.97 7.09 5.50
N ASN A 60 -9.34 7.09 6.66
CA ASN A 60 -8.18 6.26 6.92
C ASN A 60 -8.56 4.78 7.04
N PHE A 61 -9.70 4.46 7.65
CA PHE A 61 -10.21 3.10 7.78
C PHE A 61 -10.52 2.48 6.41
N ALA A 62 -11.28 3.16 5.56
CA ALA A 62 -11.59 2.65 4.23
C ALA A 62 -10.32 2.46 3.38
N HIS A 63 -9.30 3.31 3.61
CA HIS A 63 -7.98 3.16 3.00
C HIS A 63 -7.28 1.88 3.49
N THR A 64 -7.13 1.74 4.80
CA THR A 64 -6.49 0.58 5.42
C THR A 64 -7.20 -0.72 5.07
N VAL A 65 -8.54 -0.74 5.07
CA VAL A 65 -9.33 -1.90 4.65
C VAL A 65 -9.11 -2.21 3.18
N GLY A 66 -9.12 -1.22 2.29
CA GLY A 66 -8.85 -1.41 0.87
C GLY A 66 -7.45 -1.98 0.61
N THR A 67 -6.43 -1.43 1.27
CA THR A 67 -5.06 -1.95 1.21
C THR A 67 -4.96 -3.39 1.73
N ASN A 68 -5.56 -3.70 2.87
CA ASN A 68 -5.53 -5.05 3.45
C ASN A 68 -6.32 -6.06 2.59
N ASP A 69 -7.42 -5.64 1.96
CA ASP A 69 -8.19 -6.47 1.04
C ASP A 69 -7.32 -6.95 -0.14
N VAL A 70 -6.43 -6.09 -0.65
CA VAL A 70 -5.47 -6.48 -1.70
C VAL A 70 -4.52 -7.57 -1.21
N PHE A 71 -3.93 -7.44 -0.02
CA PHE A 71 -3.01 -8.46 0.51
C PHE A 71 -3.70 -9.79 0.83
N VAL A 72 -4.88 -9.74 1.46
CA VAL A 72 -5.69 -10.94 1.74
C VAL A 72 -6.12 -11.61 0.44
N ARG A 73 -6.50 -10.83 -0.56
CA ARG A 73 -6.84 -11.37 -1.88
C ARG A 73 -5.64 -12.00 -2.56
N LEU A 74 -4.47 -11.38 -2.51
CA LEU A 74 -3.24 -11.93 -3.09
C LEU A 74 -2.88 -13.27 -2.44
N ALA A 75 -3.00 -13.38 -1.12
CA ALA A 75 -2.75 -14.64 -0.41
C ALA A 75 -3.71 -15.76 -0.85
N ARG A 76 -5.00 -15.44 -1.07
CA ARG A 76 -5.98 -16.40 -1.59
C ARG A 76 -5.72 -16.78 -3.03
N ASP A 77 -5.35 -15.82 -3.87
CA ASP A 77 -5.04 -16.09 -5.27
C ASP A 77 -3.76 -16.94 -5.39
N ALA A 78 -2.76 -16.71 -4.52
CA ALA A 78 -1.55 -17.52 -4.40
C ALA A 78 -1.85 -18.98 -4.01
N ASP A 79 -2.67 -19.17 -2.97
CA ASP A 79 -3.10 -20.49 -2.49
C ASP A 79 -3.79 -21.30 -3.61
N ARG A 80 -4.73 -20.67 -4.34
CA ARG A 80 -5.39 -21.31 -5.49
C ARG A 80 -4.43 -21.68 -6.63
N ALA A 81 -3.35 -20.90 -6.80
CA ALA A 81 -2.32 -21.19 -7.79
C ALA A 81 -1.33 -22.27 -7.32
N GLY A 82 -1.41 -22.70 -6.05
CA GLY A 82 -0.44 -23.62 -5.45
C GLY A 82 0.90 -22.96 -5.12
N HIS A 83 0.92 -21.64 -4.95
CA HIS A 83 2.12 -20.87 -4.62
C HIS A 83 2.20 -20.62 -3.11
N PRO A 84 3.41 -20.45 -2.55
CA PRO A 84 3.57 -20.05 -1.16
C PRO A 84 2.87 -18.73 -0.85
N ALA A 85 2.42 -18.59 0.40
CA ALA A 85 1.78 -17.36 0.86
C ALA A 85 2.72 -16.15 0.69
N PRO A 86 2.23 -15.01 0.15
CA PRO A 86 3.04 -13.82 -0.03
C PRO A 86 3.47 -13.26 1.33
N ARG A 87 4.65 -12.65 1.38
CA ARG A 87 5.05 -11.83 2.54
C ARG A 87 4.66 -10.39 2.27
N TRP A 88 4.17 -9.69 3.29
CA TRP A 88 3.88 -8.27 3.18
C TRP A 88 4.34 -7.47 4.38
N TRP A 89 4.51 -6.18 4.15
CA TRP A 89 4.87 -5.16 5.12
C TRP A 89 3.82 -4.06 5.09
N SER A 90 3.41 -3.63 6.28
CA SER A 90 2.53 -2.48 6.45
C SER A 90 3.16 -1.19 5.90
N GLU A 91 2.33 -0.17 5.68
CA GLU A 91 2.73 1.19 5.33
C GLU A 91 3.93 1.68 6.17
N SER A 92 3.87 1.53 7.50
CA SER A 92 4.96 1.96 8.41
C SER A 92 6.24 1.16 8.22
N GLN A 93 6.14 -0.14 7.94
CA GLN A 93 7.31 -1.00 7.72
C GLN A 93 7.92 -0.79 6.33
N ALA A 94 7.13 -0.34 5.36
CA ALA A 94 7.56 -0.06 3.99
C ALA A 94 8.06 1.39 3.81
N ALA A 95 7.73 2.30 4.73
CA ALA A 95 8.16 3.69 4.67
C ALA A 95 9.69 3.84 4.76
N ARG A 96 10.28 4.70 3.92
CA ARG A 96 11.73 4.93 3.87
C ARG A 96 12.06 6.40 3.65
N GLN A 97 12.91 6.95 4.51
CA GLN A 97 13.55 8.23 4.29
C GLN A 97 14.94 8.00 3.70
N PHE A 98 15.34 8.85 2.76
CA PHE A 98 16.64 8.78 2.12
C PHE A 98 17.06 10.15 1.56
N GLU A 99 18.34 10.29 1.27
CA GLU A 99 18.91 11.46 0.63
C GLU A 99 19.27 11.12 -0.83
N TYR A 100 19.02 12.05 -1.74
CA TYR A 100 19.40 11.93 -3.14
C TYR A 100 19.65 13.32 -3.75
N GLY A 101 20.89 13.57 -4.19
CA GLY A 101 21.38 14.93 -4.40
C GLY A 101 21.30 15.75 -3.12
N ASP A 102 20.94 17.04 -3.21
CA ASP A 102 20.88 17.94 -2.05
C ASP A 102 19.51 17.94 -1.34
N ARG A 103 18.74 16.86 -1.46
CA ARG A 103 17.37 16.79 -0.93
C ARG A 103 17.09 15.50 -0.18
N LYS A 104 16.31 15.65 0.89
CA LYS A 104 15.69 14.55 1.63
C LYS A 104 14.37 14.17 0.99
N TYR A 105 14.19 12.87 0.75
CA TYR A 105 12.97 12.28 0.23
C TYR A 105 12.37 11.32 1.25
N TRP A 106 11.06 11.14 1.16
CA TRP A 106 10.32 10.16 1.94
C TRP A 106 9.36 9.43 1.01
N ILE A 107 9.53 8.11 0.91
CA ILE A 107 8.51 7.23 0.32
C ILE A 107 7.74 6.55 1.43
N ARG A 108 6.43 6.44 1.22
CA ARG A 108 5.50 5.80 2.15
C ARG A 108 4.40 5.14 1.31
N PRO A 109 4.71 3.98 0.71
CA PRO A 109 3.71 3.23 -0.04
C PRO A 109 2.66 2.71 0.94
N ASP A 110 1.44 2.46 0.45
CA ASP A 110 0.34 1.96 1.29
C ASP A 110 0.65 0.55 1.84
N GLY A 111 1.50 -0.19 1.15
CA GLY A 111 2.21 -1.35 1.67
C GLY A 111 3.32 -1.82 0.74
N ALA A 112 3.98 -2.91 1.09
CA ALA A 112 4.95 -3.58 0.22
C ALA A 112 4.88 -5.09 0.44
N GLY A 113 5.46 -5.87 -0.46
CA GLY A 113 5.51 -7.31 -0.30
C GLY A 113 6.42 -8.03 -1.29
N CYS A 114 6.48 -9.35 -1.14
CA CYS A 114 7.01 -10.24 -2.16
C CYS A 114 6.00 -11.36 -2.44
N TYR A 115 5.82 -11.64 -3.72
CA TYR A 115 5.03 -12.77 -4.22
C TYR A 115 5.99 -13.83 -4.76
N TYR A 116 5.70 -15.10 -4.51
CA TYR A 116 6.49 -16.22 -4.99
C TYR A 116 5.95 -16.67 -6.35
N LEU A 117 6.82 -16.72 -7.35
CA LEU A 117 6.44 -17.00 -8.75
C LEU A 117 6.31 -18.49 -9.03
N ASP A 118 6.83 -19.33 -8.14
CA ASP A 118 6.83 -20.77 -8.30
C ASP A 118 6.47 -21.48 -6.97
N PRO A 119 6.01 -22.75 -7.04
CA PRO A 119 5.63 -23.54 -5.85
C PRO A 119 6.78 -23.82 -4.87
N SER A 120 8.04 -23.85 -5.33
CA SER A 120 9.21 -24.05 -4.45
C SER A 120 9.56 -22.80 -3.63
N GLY A 121 9.05 -21.64 -4.04
CA GLY A 121 9.26 -20.37 -3.34
C GLY A 121 10.67 -19.80 -3.54
N THR A 122 11.36 -20.17 -4.61
CA THR A 122 12.72 -19.71 -4.91
C THR A 122 12.70 -18.42 -5.71
N GLU A 123 11.83 -18.32 -6.70
CA GLU A 123 11.65 -17.14 -7.52
C GLU A 123 10.60 -16.21 -6.89
N ARG A 124 10.92 -14.92 -6.83
CA ARG A 124 10.08 -13.93 -6.16
C ARG A 124 10.06 -12.59 -6.89
N GLN A 125 8.88 -11.99 -6.92
CA GLN A 125 8.64 -10.63 -7.40
C GLN A 125 8.38 -9.70 -6.21
N TYR A 126 9.19 -8.66 -6.06
CA TYR A 126 8.97 -7.63 -5.05
C TYR A 126 8.03 -6.57 -5.57
N PHE A 127 7.19 -6.03 -4.68
CA PHE A 127 6.32 -4.93 -5.02
C PHE A 127 6.14 -3.90 -3.91
N LEU A 128 5.87 -2.66 -4.34
CA LEU A 128 5.22 -1.63 -3.55
C LEU A 128 3.75 -1.57 -3.95
N LEU A 129 2.86 -1.33 -3.00
CA LEU A 129 1.42 -1.19 -3.23
C LEU A 129 0.98 0.24 -2.97
N GLU A 130 0.24 0.80 -3.92
CA GLU A 130 -0.50 2.05 -3.79
C GLU A 130 -1.98 1.81 -4.03
N TYR A 131 -2.81 2.24 -3.08
CA TYR A 131 -4.26 2.10 -3.12
C TYR A 131 -4.91 3.47 -3.31
N ASP A 132 -5.45 3.72 -4.50
CA ASP A 132 -6.11 4.98 -4.82
C ASP A 132 -7.64 4.90 -4.64
N ARG A 133 -8.15 5.70 -3.70
CA ARG A 133 -9.59 5.87 -3.49
C ARG A 133 -10.24 6.95 -4.34
N ALA A 134 -9.54 7.46 -5.34
CA ALA A 134 -9.94 8.60 -6.17
C ALA A 134 -10.18 9.91 -5.40
N THR A 135 -9.70 10.01 -4.14
CA THR A 135 -9.90 11.18 -3.26
C THR A 135 -8.66 12.06 -3.10
N MET A 136 -7.51 11.64 -3.64
CA MET A 136 -6.28 12.43 -3.58
C MET A 136 -6.33 13.59 -4.57
N ARG A 137 -5.77 14.74 -4.18
CA ARG A 137 -5.63 15.88 -5.09
C ARG A 137 -4.41 15.65 -5.98
N ARG A 138 -4.42 16.21 -7.20
CA ARG A 138 -3.31 16.11 -8.17
C ARG A 138 -1.94 16.42 -7.55
N ARG A 139 -1.87 17.49 -6.73
CA ARG A 139 -0.65 17.88 -6.00
C ARG A 139 -0.10 16.78 -5.09
N ASP A 140 -0.98 16.03 -4.43
CA ASP A 140 -0.58 14.97 -3.51
C ASP A 140 -0.01 13.76 -4.25
N TYR A 141 -0.61 13.37 -5.38
CA TYR A 141 -0.05 12.33 -6.26
C TYR A 141 1.33 12.73 -6.75
N LEU A 142 1.48 13.94 -7.30
CA LEU A 142 2.77 14.37 -7.83
C LEU A 142 3.87 14.39 -6.77
N ARG A 143 3.54 14.78 -5.53
CA ARG A 143 4.50 14.72 -4.41
C ARG A 143 4.91 13.27 -4.12
N LYS A 144 3.96 12.34 -4.04
CA LYS A 144 4.22 10.90 -3.81
C LYS A 144 5.08 10.30 -4.93
N LEU A 145 4.72 10.59 -6.18
CA LEU A 145 5.43 10.13 -7.36
C LEU A 145 6.84 10.70 -7.49
N ARG A 146 7.07 11.96 -7.09
CA ARG A 146 8.44 12.53 -7.02
C ARG A 146 9.34 11.74 -6.06
N GLY A 147 8.79 11.29 -4.93
CA GLY A 147 9.51 10.44 -3.99
C GLY A 147 9.88 9.09 -4.61
N LEU A 148 8.94 8.44 -5.30
CA LEU A 148 9.19 7.20 -6.03
C LEU A 148 10.23 7.40 -7.15
N ALA A 149 10.09 8.45 -7.96
CA ALA A 149 11.06 8.78 -9.01
C ALA A 149 12.47 8.95 -8.46
N ALA A 150 12.63 9.68 -7.36
CA ALA A 150 13.93 9.81 -6.69
C ALA A 150 14.45 8.48 -6.13
N TYR A 151 13.57 7.62 -5.62
CA TYR A 151 13.93 6.32 -5.05
C TYR A 151 14.45 5.32 -6.10
N PHE A 152 13.83 5.31 -7.28
CA PHE A 152 14.32 4.53 -8.42
C PHE A 152 15.61 5.14 -8.97
N LYS A 153 15.64 6.47 -9.18
CA LYS A 153 16.81 7.16 -9.76
C LYS A 153 18.05 7.10 -8.86
N SER A 154 17.89 6.97 -7.55
CA SER A 154 19.01 6.81 -6.61
C SER A 154 19.62 5.40 -6.59
N GLY A 155 19.03 4.45 -7.33
CA GLY A 155 19.40 3.03 -7.31
C GLY A 155 19.10 2.32 -5.98
N LEU A 156 18.38 2.96 -5.05
CA LEU A 156 18.05 2.33 -3.77
C LEU A 156 17.05 1.19 -3.94
N ALA A 157 16.10 1.35 -4.86
CA ALA A 157 15.17 0.30 -5.24
C ALA A 157 15.92 -0.97 -5.68
N GLU A 158 16.86 -0.82 -6.60
CA GLU A 158 17.66 -1.93 -7.14
C GLU A 158 18.57 -2.55 -6.08
N ARG A 159 19.27 -1.75 -5.27
CA ARG A 159 20.09 -2.28 -4.17
C ARG A 159 19.28 -3.07 -3.15
N GLN A 160 18.03 -2.67 -2.89
CA GLN A 160 17.20 -3.29 -1.87
C GLN A 160 16.41 -4.51 -2.39
N TYR A 161 16.00 -4.50 -3.65
CA TYR A 161 15.06 -5.48 -4.20
C TYR A 161 15.51 -6.13 -5.51
N GLY A 162 16.66 -5.74 -6.06
CA GLY A 162 17.12 -6.10 -7.40
C GLY A 162 16.33 -5.39 -8.51
N ALA A 163 16.50 -5.85 -9.75
CA ALA A 163 15.78 -5.32 -10.92
C ALA A 163 14.26 -5.60 -10.88
N GLY A 164 13.80 -6.48 -9.98
CA GLY A 164 12.42 -6.95 -9.91
C GLY A 164 11.53 -6.22 -8.90
N LEU A 165 11.69 -4.90 -8.69
CA LEU A 165 10.71 -4.13 -7.92
C LEU A 165 9.65 -3.54 -8.84
N VAL A 166 8.37 -3.82 -8.57
CA VAL A 166 7.23 -3.23 -9.31
C VAL A 166 6.33 -2.41 -8.38
N VAL A 167 5.73 -1.34 -8.89
CA VAL A 167 4.75 -0.53 -8.16
C VAL A 167 3.36 -0.90 -8.62
N LEU A 168 2.62 -1.62 -7.78
CA LEU A 168 1.23 -1.98 -8.03
C LEU A 168 0.30 -0.87 -7.57
N VAL A 169 -0.54 -0.37 -8.46
CA VAL A 169 -1.52 0.68 -8.19
C VAL A 169 -2.92 0.15 -8.39
N VAL A 170 -3.68 0.04 -7.30
CA VAL A 170 -5.08 -0.40 -7.32
C VAL A 170 -5.98 0.81 -7.11
N SER A 171 -6.80 1.13 -8.10
CA SER A 171 -7.75 2.25 -8.03
C SER A 171 -9.18 1.78 -7.79
N GLU A 172 -9.99 2.59 -7.10
CA GLU A 172 -11.43 2.32 -6.96
C GLU A 172 -12.17 2.46 -8.30
N THR A 173 -11.69 3.33 -9.20
CA THR A 173 -12.34 3.65 -10.47
C THR A 173 -11.37 3.70 -11.64
N ASP A 174 -11.87 3.48 -12.85
CA ASP A 174 -11.09 3.61 -14.08
C ASP A 174 -10.54 5.03 -14.30
N GLN A 175 -11.29 6.05 -13.86
CA GLN A 175 -10.82 7.43 -13.93
C GLN A 175 -9.68 7.69 -12.94
N GLY A 176 -9.73 7.11 -11.74
CA GLY A 176 -8.59 7.13 -10.80
C GLY A 176 -7.36 6.49 -11.42
N GLU A 177 -7.56 5.31 -12.00
CA GLU A 177 -6.51 4.54 -12.67
C GLU A 177 -5.84 5.32 -13.82
N ARG A 178 -6.63 5.95 -14.70
CA ARG A 178 -6.13 6.78 -15.81
C ARG A 178 -5.34 7.98 -15.30
N ARG A 179 -5.89 8.73 -14.34
CA ARG A 179 -5.21 9.90 -13.76
C ARG A 179 -3.88 9.55 -13.11
N PHE A 180 -3.81 8.41 -12.43
CA PHE A 180 -2.56 7.97 -11.80
C PHE A 180 -1.53 7.56 -12.87
N ALA A 181 -1.94 6.78 -13.87
CA ALA A 181 -1.07 6.41 -14.98
C ALA A 181 -0.50 7.63 -15.72
N GLU A 182 -1.33 8.62 -16.05
CA GLU A 182 -0.89 9.88 -16.67
C GLU A 182 0.10 10.65 -15.79
N ALA A 183 -0.14 10.68 -14.47
CA ALA A 183 0.77 11.33 -13.52
C ALA A 183 2.12 10.60 -13.43
N VAL A 184 2.12 9.27 -13.51
CA VAL A 184 3.34 8.46 -13.57
C VAL A 184 4.11 8.74 -14.85
N SER A 185 3.46 8.70 -16.02
CA SER A 185 4.09 9.03 -17.31
C SER A 185 4.72 10.43 -17.28
N PHE A 186 3.98 11.43 -16.77
CA PHE A 186 4.49 12.80 -16.64
C PHE A 186 5.75 12.87 -15.76
N ILE A 187 5.75 12.16 -14.62
CA ILE A 187 6.90 12.16 -13.70
C ILE A 187 8.09 11.41 -14.29
N GLN A 188 7.86 10.28 -14.98
CA GLN A 188 8.92 9.53 -15.65
C GLN A 188 9.64 10.40 -16.68
N SER A 189 8.89 11.11 -17.52
CA SER A 189 9.47 12.06 -18.48
C SER A 189 10.20 13.21 -17.79
N ALA A 190 9.61 13.83 -16.76
CA ALA A 190 10.19 14.98 -16.08
C ALA A 190 11.48 14.65 -15.31
N PHE A 191 11.62 13.42 -14.81
CA PHE A 191 12.78 12.98 -14.03
C PHE A 191 13.78 12.15 -14.85
N ALA A 192 13.46 11.84 -16.11
CA ALA A 192 14.20 10.90 -16.96
C ALA A 192 14.51 9.59 -16.20
N VAL A 193 13.46 8.96 -15.68
CA VAL A 193 13.56 7.71 -14.90
C VAL A 193 12.38 6.81 -15.24
N GLU A 194 12.63 5.50 -15.28
CA GLU A 194 11.56 4.52 -15.40
C GLU A 194 11.01 4.15 -14.02
N ILE A 195 9.68 4.18 -13.88
CA ILE A 195 9.00 3.64 -12.71
C ILE A 195 8.20 2.43 -13.22
N PRO A 196 8.59 1.19 -12.88
CA PRO A 196 7.89 -0.02 -13.28
C PRO A 196 6.55 -0.10 -12.55
N ALA A 197 5.57 0.67 -13.00
CA ALA A 197 4.27 0.81 -12.39
C ALA A 197 3.19 0.07 -13.19
N LEU A 198 2.34 -0.65 -12.49
CA LEU A 198 1.24 -1.40 -13.05
C LEU A 198 -0.07 -0.99 -12.40
N PHE A 199 -1.10 -0.81 -13.21
CA PHE A 199 -2.38 -0.25 -12.77
C PHE A 199 -3.50 -1.25 -12.96
N THR A 200 -4.42 -1.27 -11.99
CA THR A 200 -5.68 -2.00 -12.10
C THR A 200 -6.77 -1.31 -11.28
N THR A 201 -7.98 -1.88 -11.30
CA THR A 201 -9.09 -1.42 -10.46
C THR A 201 -9.67 -2.53 -9.61
N ARG A 202 -10.32 -2.14 -8.51
CA ARG A 202 -11.00 -3.08 -7.61
C ARG A 202 -12.08 -3.89 -8.30
N ASP A 203 -12.82 -3.28 -9.21
CA ASP A 203 -13.84 -3.97 -10.01
C ASP A 203 -13.22 -5.05 -10.90
N ARG A 204 -12.07 -4.79 -11.54
CA ARG A 204 -11.37 -5.80 -12.34
C ARG A 204 -10.84 -6.96 -11.49
N ILE A 205 -10.23 -6.67 -10.34
CA ILE A 205 -9.78 -7.72 -9.39
C ILE A 205 -10.92 -8.66 -9.00
N ARG A 206 -12.13 -8.11 -8.82
CA ARG A 206 -13.31 -8.90 -8.44
C ARG A 206 -13.83 -9.80 -9.56
N ARG A 207 -13.80 -9.30 -10.81
CA ARG A 207 -14.33 -10.01 -11.97
C ARG A 207 -13.36 -11.05 -12.53
N GLU A 208 -12.07 -10.85 -12.34
CA GLU A 208 -11.04 -11.78 -12.81
C GLU A 208 -10.99 -13.05 -11.96
N LEU A 209 -11.10 -14.21 -12.62
CA LEU A 209 -11.10 -15.52 -11.97
C LEU A 209 -9.79 -15.80 -11.25
N ARG A 210 -8.66 -15.40 -11.85
CA ARG A 210 -7.32 -15.50 -11.24
C ARG A 210 -6.99 -14.33 -10.31
N GLY A 211 -7.95 -13.43 -10.06
CA GLY A 211 -7.81 -12.24 -9.23
C GLY A 211 -6.59 -11.39 -9.60
N LEU A 212 -5.73 -11.11 -8.61
CA LEU A 212 -4.53 -10.29 -8.77
C LEU A 212 -3.45 -10.94 -9.64
N LEU A 213 -3.51 -12.25 -9.85
CA LEU A 213 -2.56 -12.99 -10.69
C LEU A 213 -2.99 -13.04 -12.16
N GLY A 214 -4.21 -12.59 -12.47
CA GLY A 214 -4.73 -12.54 -13.82
C GLY A 214 -4.17 -11.37 -14.64
N PRO A 215 -4.49 -11.33 -15.95
CA PRO A 215 -4.07 -10.27 -16.84
C PRO A 215 -4.95 -9.01 -16.68
N ILE A 216 -4.91 -8.42 -15.48
CA ILE A 216 -5.70 -7.21 -15.12
C ILE A 216 -4.85 -5.95 -14.98
N TRP A 217 -3.55 -6.07 -15.20
CA TRP A 217 -2.59 -5.00 -14.98
C TRP A 217 -2.21 -4.35 -16.28
N ARG A 218 -2.09 -3.04 -16.34
CA ARG A 218 -1.55 -2.34 -17.52
C ARG A 218 -0.40 -1.43 -17.12
N THR A 219 0.45 -1.08 -18.06
CA THR A 219 1.51 -0.09 -17.88
C THR A 219 0.94 1.34 -17.99
N PRO A 220 1.73 2.40 -17.68
CA PRO A 220 1.28 3.77 -17.85
C PRO A 220 0.92 4.11 -19.31
N SER A 221 1.62 3.50 -20.28
CA SER A 221 1.56 3.82 -21.71
C SER A 221 0.70 2.87 -22.55
N LYS A 222 0.51 1.62 -22.11
CA LYS A 222 -0.28 0.62 -22.86
C LYS A 222 -1.67 0.45 -22.24
N THR A 223 -2.68 0.25 -23.08
CA THR A 223 -4.04 -0.14 -22.65
C THR A 223 -4.18 -1.66 -22.49
N GLN A 224 -3.33 -2.42 -23.19
CA GLN A 224 -3.27 -3.88 -23.07
C GLN A 224 -2.99 -4.27 -21.62
N ARG A 225 -3.68 -5.34 -21.19
CA ARG A 225 -3.55 -5.88 -19.85
C ARG A 225 -2.69 -7.14 -19.87
N LEU A 226 -1.88 -7.30 -18.84
CA LEU A 226 -0.88 -8.34 -18.67
C LEU A 226 -0.89 -8.82 -17.21
N LYS A 227 -0.22 -9.93 -16.94
CA LYS A 227 0.09 -10.34 -15.56
C LYS A 227 1.24 -9.48 -15.05
N TRP A 228 1.21 -9.15 -13.77
CA TRP A 228 2.17 -8.22 -13.20
C TRP A 228 3.57 -8.79 -12.96
N PHE A 229 3.71 -10.11 -13.09
CA PHE A 229 4.98 -10.84 -13.05
C PHE A 229 5.44 -11.32 -14.45
N GLU A 230 4.68 -11.01 -15.50
CA GLU A 230 5.03 -11.29 -16.90
C GLU A 230 5.27 -10.00 -17.69
N SER A 231 5.40 -8.85 -17.01
CA SER A 231 5.63 -7.58 -17.70
C SER A 231 6.93 -7.66 -18.50
N ASP A 232 6.79 -7.62 -19.83
CA ASP A 232 7.83 -7.71 -20.86
C ASP A 232 9.22 -7.41 -20.29
N GLY A 233 10.07 -8.44 -20.22
CA GLY A 233 11.48 -8.38 -19.82
C GLY A 233 12.35 -7.55 -20.76
N THR A 234 12.03 -6.27 -20.93
CA THR A 234 12.89 -5.26 -21.55
C THR A 234 13.26 -4.30 -20.41
N SER A 235 14.14 -4.62 -19.47
CA SER A 235 15.53 -4.99 -19.67
C SER A 235 16.05 -5.64 -18.37
N ALA A 236 16.16 -6.95 -18.34
CA ALA A 236 16.93 -7.67 -17.32
C ALA A 236 17.37 -9.00 -17.91
N ASN A 237 18.16 -8.93 -18.99
CA ASN A 237 18.91 -10.08 -19.45
C ASN A 237 20.35 -9.94 -18.93
N GLU A 238 20.80 -11.01 -18.27
CA GLU A 238 22.15 -11.27 -17.77
C GLU A 238 22.64 -10.41 -16.59
N ALA A 239 22.32 -10.87 -15.37
CA ALA A 239 23.32 -10.78 -14.30
C ALA A 239 24.54 -11.63 -14.72
N PRO A 240 25.78 -11.16 -14.51
CA PRO A 240 26.95 -11.95 -14.82
C PRO A 240 26.94 -13.22 -13.98
N ARG A 241 27.14 -14.37 -14.63
CA ARG A 241 27.54 -15.59 -13.95
C ARG A 241 28.85 -15.30 -13.23
N ALA A 242 28.82 -15.36 -11.91
CA ALA A 242 30.03 -15.46 -11.12
C ALA A 242 30.51 -16.90 -11.23
N ASP A 243 31.43 -17.14 -12.16
CA ASP A 243 32.36 -18.27 -12.12
C ASP A 243 33.71 -17.74 -11.61
N ALA A 244 34.26 -18.46 -10.62
CA ALA A 244 35.61 -18.41 -10.02
C ALA A 244 36.02 -17.18 -9.19
#